data_AF-U3C5U9-F1
#
_entry.id   AF-U3C5U9-F1
#
_cell.length_a   1.000
_cell.length_b   1.000
_cell.length_c   1.000
_cell.angle_alpha   90.00
_cell.angle_beta   90.00
_cell.angle_gamma   90.00
#
_symmetry.space_group_name_H-M   'P 1'
#
loop_
_entity.id
_entity.type
_entity.pdbx_description
1 polymer ?
#
loop_
_entity_poly.entity_id
_entity_poly.type
_entity_poly.pdbx_seq_one_letter_code
_entity_poly.pdbx_strand_id
1 'polypeptide(L)'
;MEFLEIGGSEPFRSYSDTYLSKGLLLIFVVDSADHRRLPEAKKYLHQLISANPVLPLVVFANKQDLETAYHITDIHEALALSEVGNDRKMFLFGTHVTKNGSEIPSTMQDAKDLIAQLAADVQ
;
A
#
# COMPACT_ATOMS: atom_id res chain seq x y z
N MET A 1 14.59 6.28 8.33
CA MET A 1 13.34 5.51 8.17
C MET A 1 13.72 4.13 7.68
N GLU A 2 13.29 3.09 8.38
CA GLU A 2 13.54 1.70 7.99
C GLU A 2 12.21 1.09 7.51
N PHE A 3 12.27 0.23 6.50
CA PHE A 3 11.10 -0.49 6.00
C PHE A 3 11.14 -1.92 6.49
N LEU A 4 10.02 -2.38 7.07
CA LEU A 4 9.83 -3.78 7.39
C LEU A 4 8.99 -4.43 6.28
N GLU A 5 9.61 -5.34 5.53
CA GLU A 5 8.91 -6.11 4.51
C GLU A 5 8.24 -7.33 5.13
N ILE A 6 6.92 -7.42 4.98
CA ILE A 6 6.13 -8.57 5.44
C ILE A 6 5.59 -9.30 4.21
N GLY A 7 5.96 -10.56 4.07
CA GLY A 7 5.48 -11.42 2.98
C GLY A 7 3.96 -11.58 3.00
N GLY A 8 3.34 -11.58 1.82
CA GLY A 8 1.89 -11.71 1.68
C GLY A 8 1.35 -13.14 1.82
N SER A 9 2.18 -14.17 1.98
CA SER A 9 1.73 -15.57 2.13
C SER A 9 1.40 -15.92 3.59
N GLU A 10 0.51 -16.90 3.77
CA GLU A 10 -0.08 -17.30 5.06
C GLU A 10 0.88 -17.56 6.24
N PRO A 11 2.15 -18.01 6.10
CA PRO A 11 3.03 -18.11 7.28
C PRO A 11 3.57 -16.77 7.78
N PHE A 12 3.54 -15.70 6.96
CA PHE A 12 4.15 -14.41 7.31
C PHE A 12 3.14 -13.36 7.79
N ARG A 13 1.83 -13.57 7.57
CA ARG A 13 0.78 -12.64 8.02
C ARG A 13 0.59 -12.62 9.53
N SER A 14 0.90 -13.71 10.22
CA SER A 14 0.71 -13.86 11.68
C SER A 14 1.55 -12.88 12.53
N TYR A 15 2.53 -12.20 11.94
CA TYR A 15 3.40 -11.25 12.65
C TYR A 15 3.01 -9.78 12.46
N SER A 16 2.06 -9.46 11.59
CA SER A 16 1.72 -8.07 11.23
C SER A 16 1.26 -7.23 12.43
N ASP A 17 0.45 -7.81 13.32
CA ASP A 17 -0.15 -7.08 14.45
C ASP A 17 0.90 -6.56 15.44
N THR A 18 2.00 -7.30 15.63
CA THR A 18 3.08 -6.90 16.55
C THR A 18 3.81 -5.65 16.03
N TYR A 19 4.00 -5.53 14.72
CA TYR A 19 4.76 -4.43 14.12
C TYR A 19 3.90 -3.21 13.79
N LEU A 20 2.60 -3.40 13.52
CA LEU A 20 1.67 -2.29 13.26
C LEU A 20 1.57 -1.30 14.43
N SER A 21 1.76 -1.76 15.67
CA SER A 21 1.72 -0.89 16.86
C SER A 21 2.87 0.11 16.94
N LYS A 22 3.98 -0.15 16.24
CA LYS A 22 5.21 0.68 16.27
C LYS A 22 5.49 1.38 14.93
N GLY A 23 4.69 1.08 13.90
CA GLY A 23 4.85 1.67 12.58
C GLY A 23 4.44 3.15 12.58
N LEU A 24 5.15 3.96 11.78
CA LEU A 24 4.78 5.35 11.53
C LEU A 24 3.69 5.47 10.44
N LEU A 25 3.69 4.56 9.48
CA LEU A 25 2.69 4.44 8.42
C LEU A 25 2.66 3.00 7.89
N LEU A 26 1.57 2.64 7.19
CA LEU A 26 1.41 1.38 6.49
C LEU A 26 1.56 1.60 4.98
N ILE A 27 2.49 0.88 4.35
CA ILE A 27 2.58 0.79 2.89
C ILE A 27 2.01 -0.56 2.46
N PHE A 28 0.97 -0.56 1.65
CA PHE A 28 0.30 -1.75 1.17
C PHE A 28 0.45 -1.87 -0.35
N VAL A 29 1.17 -2.88 -0.82
CA VAL A 29 1.47 -3.06 -2.24
C VAL A 29 0.61 -4.18 -2.81
N VAL A 30 -0.08 -3.93 -3.92
CA VAL A 30 -0.85 -4.93 -4.66
C VAL A 30 -0.33 -5.09 -6.08
N ASP A 31 -0.46 -6.29 -6.62
CA ASP A 31 -0.26 -6.55 -8.05
C ASP A 31 -1.54 -6.18 -8.79
N SER A 32 -1.51 -5.09 -9.56
CA SER A 32 -2.71 -4.57 -10.24
C SER A 32 -3.17 -5.47 -11.39
N ALA A 33 -2.32 -6.39 -11.87
CA ALA A 33 -2.67 -7.33 -12.93
C ALA A 33 -3.21 -8.66 -12.40
N ASP A 34 -3.13 -8.92 -11.09
CA ASP A 34 -3.61 -10.16 -10.47
C ASP A 34 -4.99 -9.98 -9.80
N HIS A 35 -6.02 -9.87 -10.64
CA HIS A 35 -7.39 -9.60 -10.20
C HIS A 35 -7.94 -10.69 -9.27
N ARG A 36 -7.44 -11.93 -9.41
CA ARG A 36 -7.89 -13.07 -8.60
C ARG A 36 -7.49 -12.95 -7.14
N ARG A 37 -6.38 -12.27 -6.85
CA ARG A 37 -5.89 -12.06 -5.48
C ARG A 37 -6.39 -10.77 -4.83
N LEU A 38 -7.01 -9.85 -5.59
CA LEU A 38 -7.54 -8.60 -5.03
C LEU A 38 -8.58 -8.79 -3.91
N PRO A 39 -9.52 -9.76 -3.96
CA PRO A 39 -10.44 -9.99 -2.83
C PRO A 39 -9.72 -10.41 -1.54
N GLU A 40 -8.66 -11.21 -1.67
CA GLU A 40 -7.83 -11.61 -0.54
C GLU A 40 -7.00 -10.44 0.01
N ALA A 41 -6.44 -9.63 -0.89
CA ALA A 41 -5.73 -8.40 -0.54
C ALA A 41 -6.63 -7.40 0.17
N LYS A 42 -7.87 -7.21 -0.32
CA LYS A 42 -8.91 -6.41 0.36
C LYS A 42 -9.12 -6.91 1.78
N LYS A 43 -9.43 -8.20 1.96
CA LYS A 43 -9.69 -8.77 3.29
C LYS A 43 -8.53 -8.50 4.25
N TYR A 44 -7.30 -8.68 3.80
CA TYR A 44 -6.12 -8.46 4.63
C TYR A 44 -5.86 -6.98 4.94
N LEU A 45 -5.96 -6.10 3.94
CA LEU A 45 -5.87 -4.65 4.16
C LEU A 45 -6.85 -4.19 5.24
N HIS A 46 -8.12 -4.61 5.12
CA HIS A 46 -9.18 -4.27 6.05
C HIS A 46 -8.93 -4.80 7.47
N GLN A 47 -8.32 -5.98 7.61
CA GLN A 47 -7.86 -6.49 8.91
C GLN A 47 -6.77 -5.60 9.52
N LEU A 48 -5.75 -5.22 8.73
CA LEU A 48 -4.63 -4.39 9.20
C LEU A 48 -5.09 -2.99 9.65
N ILE A 49 -5.94 -2.33 8.85
CA ILE A 49 -6.42 -0.98 9.18
C ILE A 49 -7.39 -1.00 10.37
N SER A 50 -8.15 -2.09 10.55
CA SER A 50 -9.00 -2.26 11.73
C SER A 50 -8.17 -2.45 13.00
N ALA A 51 -7.03 -3.14 12.91
CA ALA A 51 -6.13 -3.34 14.04
C ALA A 51 -5.44 -2.04 14.50
N ASN A 52 -5.17 -1.10 13.57
CA ASN A 52 -4.64 0.22 13.91
C ASN A 52 -5.39 1.33 13.15
N PRO A 53 -6.43 1.97 13.75
CA PRO A 53 -7.29 2.94 13.09
C PRO A 53 -6.61 4.26 12.70
N VAL A 54 -5.49 4.62 13.36
CA VAL A 54 -4.86 5.95 13.22
C VAL A 54 -3.66 5.98 12.27
N LEU A 55 -3.17 4.81 11.85
CA LEU A 55 -1.95 4.69 11.05
C LEU A 55 -2.17 5.23 9.61
N PRO A 56 -1.41 6.20 9.10
CA PRO A 56 -1.52 6.61 7.70
C PRO A 56 -1.33 5.43 6.74
N LEU A 57 -2.10 5.39 5.65
CA LEU A 57 -2.08 4.30 4.66
C LEU A 57 -1.60 4.84 3.30
N VAL A 58 -0.60 4.18 2.73
CA VAL A 58 -0.18 4.39 1.34
C VAL A 58 -0.36 3.07 0.58
N VAL A 59 -1.20 3.07 -0.44
CA VAL A 59 -1.41 1.91 -1.31
C VAL A 59 -0.62 2.09 -2.60
N PHE A 60 0.15 1.08 -2.98
CA PHE A 60 0.81 1.00 -4.28
C PHE A 60 0.09 -0.02 -5.15
N ALA A 61 -0.62 0.49 -6.16
CA ALA A 61 -1.11 -0.28 -7.30
C ALA A 61 0.06 -0.56 -8.23
N ASN A 62 0.79 -1.65 -7.99
CA ASN A 62 2.00 -1.99 -8.74
C ASN A 62 1.68 -2.71 -10.05
N LYS A 63 2.67 -2.84 -10.95
CA LYS A 63 2.56 -3.48 -12.27
C LYS A 63 1.72 -2.71 -13.29
N GLN A 64 1.63 -1.40 -13.14
CA GLN A 64 0.88 -0.53 -14.07
C GLN A 64 1.48 -0.48 -15.49
N ASP A 65 2.64 -1.10 -15.71
CA ASP A 65 3.24 -1.32 -17.03
C ASP A 65 2.57 -2.44 -17.83
N LEU A 66 1.77 -3.30 -17.19
CA LEU A 66 1.09 -4.41 -17.84
C LEU A 66 -0.27 -3.98 -18.41
N GLU A 67 -0.58 -4.41 -19.63
CA GLU A 67 -1.88 -4.14 -20.27
C GLU A 67 -3.07 -4.68 -19.48
N THR A 68 -2.85 -5.75 -18.72
CA THR A 68 -3.89 -6.37 -17.89
C THR A 68 -4.08 -5.68 -16.55
N ALA A 69 -3.29 -4.64 -16.21
CA ALA A 69 -3.40 -3.97 -14.93
C ALA A 69 -4.71 -3.18 -14.81
N TYR A 70 -5.40 -3.36 -13.68
CA TYR A 70 -6.48 -2.48 -13.27
C TYR A 70 -6.00 -1.03 -13.14
N HIS A 71 -6.85 -0.10 -13.59
CA HIS A 71 -6.60 1.32 -13.39
C HIS A 71 -6.75 1.69 -11.91
N ILE A 72 -6.27 2.87 -11.55
CA ILE A 72 -6.29 3.37 -10.16
C ILE A 72 -7.70 3.38 -9.58
N THR A 73 -8.71 3.74 -10.37
CA THR A 73 -10.13 3.72 -9.97
C THR A 73 -10.60 2.30 -9.68
N ASP A 74 -10.22 1.33 -10.51
CA ASP A 74 -10.61 -0.08 -10.35
C ASP A 74 -9.94 -0.69 -9.11
N ILE A 75 -8.68 -0.33 -8.82
CA ILE A 75 -8.00 -0.73 -7.58
C ILE A 75 -8.67 -0.11 -6.34
N HIS A 76 -9.04 1.16 -6.42
CA HIS A 76 -9.76 1.84 -5.35
C HIS A 76 -11.08 1.12 -5.01
N GLU A 77 -11.83 0.70 -6.03
CA GLU A 77 -13.06 -0.07 -5.87
C GLU A 77 -12.79 -1.50 -5.38
N ALA A 78 -11.86 -2.22 -5.99
CA ALA A 78 -11.56 -3.62 -5.67
C ALA A 78 -11.07 -3.81 -4.23
N LEU A 79 -10.34 -2.82 -3.69
CA LEU A 79 -9.89 -2.81 -2.30
C LEU A 79 -10.89 -2.13 -1.34
N ALA A 80 -12.00 -1.60 -1.86
CA ALA A 80 -13.00 -0.82 -1.14
C ALA A 80 -12.35 0.28 -0.27
N LEU A 81 -11.51 1.10 -0.88
CA LEU A 81 -10.78 2.14 -0.16
C LEU A 81 -11.68 3.26 0.36
N SER A 82 -12.90 3.41 -0.18
CA SER A 82 -13.93 4.29 0.38
C SER A 82 -14.37 3.90 1.79
N GLU A 83 -14.21 2.62 2.18
CA GLU A 83 -14.57 2.11 3.50
C GLU A 83 -13.46 2.35 4.55
N VAL A 84 -12.28 2.85 4.14
CA VAL A 84 -11.15 3.14 5.06
C VAL A 84 -11.45 4.30 6.02
N GLY A 85 -12.42 5.16 5.67
CA GLY A 85 -12.87 6.30 6.47
C GLY A 85 -12.08 7.58 6.22
N ASN A 86 -12.69 8.73 6.53
CA ASN A 86 -12.11 10.05 6.26
C ASN A 86 -11.10 10.52 7.32
N ASP A 87 -11.08 9.89 8.49
CA ASP A 87 -10.21 10.28 9.61
C ASP A 87 -8.77 9.76 9.45
N ARG A 88 -8.55 8.83 8.50
CA ARG A 88 -7.22 8.30 8.17
C ARG A 88 -6.68 8.99 6.92
N LYS A 89 -5.45 9.52 7.01
CA LYS A 89 -4.69 9.93 5.82
C LYS A 89 -4.44 8.70 4.93
N MET A 90 -5.00 8.69 3.71
CA MET A 90 -4.87 7.60 2.75
C MET A 90 -4.48 8.13 1.37
N PHE A 91 -3.51 7.46 0.73
CA PHE A 91 -3.04 7.80 -0.61
C PHE A 91 -2.88 6.55 -1.46
N LEU A 92 -3.13 6.67 -2.77
CA LEU A 92 -3.03 5.58 -3.73
C LEU A 92 -2.16 6.02 -4.92
N PHE A 93 -1.14 5.25 -5.23
CA PHE A 93 -0.22 5.50 -6.35
C PHE A 93 -0.17 4.33 -7.32
N GLY A 94 -0.18 4.64 -8.61
CA GLY A 94 0.19 3.68 -9.66
C GLY A 94 1.69 3.57 -9.77
N THR A 95 2.23 2.36 -9.64
CA THR A 95 3.67 2.12 -9.70
C THR A 95 4.00 0.96 -10.64
N HIS A 96 5.24 0.96 -11.12
CA HIS A 96 5.82 -0.15 -11.86
C HIS A 96 7.33 -0.19 -11.61
N VAL A 97 7.93 -1.35 -11.84
CA VAL A 97 9.38 -1.50 -11.71
C VAL A 97 10.05 -1.01 -12.98
N THR A 98 11.03 -0.11 -12.86
CA THR A 98 11.82 0.32 -14.01
C THR A 98 12.90 -0.70 -14.33
N LYS A 99 13.09 -1.01 -15.61
CA LYS A 99 14.18 -1.88 -16.04
C LYS A 99 15.50 -1.13 -15.84
N ASN A 100 16.41 -1.74 -15.09
CA ASN A 100 17.80 -1.31 -14.82
C ASN A 100 17.99 -0.11 -13.87
N GLY A 101 16.96 0.37 -13.17
CA GLY A 101 17.10 1.48 -12.21
C GLY A 101 17.53 2.80 -12.86
N SER A 102 17.42 2.90 -14.19
CA SER A 102 17.94 4.00 -15.00
C SER A 102 17.31 5.34 -14.64
N GLU A 103 16.02 5.31 -14.27
CA GLU A 103 15.25 6.47 -13.84
C GLU A 103 14.22 6.02 -12.79
N ILE A 104 14.07 6.81 -11.72
CA ILE A 104 12.98 6.67 -10.76
C ILE A 104 11.79 7.44 -11.35
N PRO A 105 10.62 6.81 -11.58
CA PRO A 105 9.45 7.51 -12.07
C PRO A 105 9.09 8.68 -11.15
N SER A 106 8.60 9.79 -11.69
CA SER A 106 8.18 10.95 -10.87
C SER A 106 7.20 10.56 -9.78
N THR A 107 6.26 9.65 -10.08
CA THR A 107 5.30 9.10 -9.10
C THR A 107 5.97 8.44 -7.90
N MET A 108 7.13 7.79 -8.09
CA MET A 108 7.90 7.20 -6.99
C MET A 108 8.64 8.25 -6.18
N GLN A 109 9.06 9.36 -6.80
CA GLN A 109 9.63 10.50 -6.11
C GLN A 109 8.55 11.22 -5.28
N ASP A 110 7.38 11.46 -5.86
CA ASP A 110 6.22 12.05 -5.15
C ASP A 110 5.79 11.18 -3.96
N ALA A 111 5.70 9.85 -4.16
CA ALA A 111 5.37 8.91 -3.10
C ALA A 111 6.44 8.93 -1.98
N LYS A 112 7.72 9.00 -2.35
CA LYS A 112 8.82 9.07 -1.38
C LYS A 112 8.74 10.34 -0.53
N ASP A 113 8.52 11.49 -1.15
CA ASP A 113 8.43 12.77 -0.45
C ASP A 113 7.21 12.82 0.47
N LEU A 114 6.08 12.30 0.01
CA LEU A 114 4.88 12.14 0.84
C LEU A 114 5.12 11.21 2.03
N ILE A 115 5.73 10.05 1.82
CA ILE A 115 6.02 9.09 2.91
C ILE A 115 6.94 9.74 3.96
N ALA A 116 7.95 10.49 3.52
CA ALA A 116 8.84 11.21 4.42
C ALA A 116 8.08 12.25 5.25
N GLN A 117 7.17 13.00 4.63
CA GLN A 117 6.32 13.97 5.33
C GLN A 117 5.38 13.30 6.33
N LEU A 118 4.69 12.24 5.94
CA LEU A 118 3.79 11.49 6.82
C LEU A 118 4.53 10.91 8.03
N ALA A 119 5.75 10.41 7.83
CA ALA A 119 6.58 9.89 8.90
C ALA A 119 7.03 10.99 9.89
N ALA A 120 7.29 12.21 9.40
CA ALA A 120 7.66 13.35 10.23
C ALA A 120 6.48 13.88 11.05
N ASP A 121 5.25 13.84 10.52
CA ASP A 121 4.03 14.31 11.21
C ASP A 121 3.63 13.43 12.42
N VAL A 122 4.13 12.19 12.50
CA VAL A 122 3.79 11.21 13.55
C VAL A 122 4.77 11.27 14.73
N GLN A 123 5.92 11.96 14.59
CA GLN A 123 6.91 12.18 15.65
C GLN A 123 6.58 13.41 16.49
#